data_AF-A0AAJ0WZA7-F1
#
_entry.id   AF-A0AAJ0WZA7-F1
#
_cell.length_a   1.000
_cell.length_b   1.000
_cell.length_c   1.000
_cell.angle_alpha   90.00
_cell.angle_beta   90.00
_cell.angle_gamma   90.00
#
_symmetry.space_group_name_H-M   'P 1'
#
loop_
_entity.id
_entity.type
_entity.pdbx_description
1 polymer ?
#
loop_
_entity_poly.entity_id
_entity_poly.type
_entity_poly.pdbx_seq_one_letter_code
_entity_poly.pdbx_strand_id
1 'polypeptide(L)'
;MIKLRINTWVVSIGIVALLLGVVAFIGYNLYAPKTGYVGYTPPQDLNVFTGKITNAKVAPGRIEGTSAYDRNCIGDSVTECDGGILTKEYGLVNFHYFHEMAVQPCIHMFGSEKMIVEVLDSDGNAKVTRTQDFGSMAGHHG
;
A
#
# COMPACT_ATOMS: atom_id res chain seq x y z
N MET A 1 -6.50 38.25 -52.62
CA MET A 1 -5.87 36.92 -52.57
C MET A 1 -4.47 37.06 -51.99
N ILE A 2 -4.25 36.63 -50.74
CA ILE A 2 -2.93 36.71 -50.08
C ILE A 2 -2.20 35.40 -50.37
N LYS A 3 -1.08 35.45 -51.10
CA LYS A 3 -0.17 34.31 -51.31
C LYS A 3 0.70 34.15 -50.06
N LEU A 4 0.36 33.21 -49.18
CA LEU A 4 1.25 32.79 -48.10
C LEU A 4 2.45 32.05 -48.70
N ARG A 5 3.64 32.66 -48.67
CA ARG A 5 4.90 31.96 -48.94
C ARG A 5 5.39 31.38 -47.61
N ILE A 6 5.00 30.14 -47.32
CA ILE A 6 5.54 29.42 -46.16
C ILE A 6 6.93 28.95 -46.53
N ASN A 7 7.92 29.41 -45.77
CA ASN A 7 9.32 29.09 -46.00
C ASN A 7 9.58 27.64 -45.58
N THR A 8 10.12 26.81 -46.47
CA THR A 8 10.31 25.35 -46.25
C THR A 8 11.11 25.04 -44.99
N TRP A 9 12.05 25.90 -44.62
CA TRP A 9 12.83 25.80 -43.39
C TRP A 9 11.98 25.90 -42.11
N VAL A 10 10.92 26.70 -42.12
CA VAL A 10 9.98 26.84 -40.99
C VAL A 10 9.14 25.57 -40.84
N VAL A 11 8.77 24.95 -41.96
CA VAL A 11 8.03 23.67 -41.96
C VAL A 11 8.92 22.56 -41.38
N SER A 12 10.19 22.49 -41.79
CA SER A 12 11.13 21.48 -41.29
C SER A 12 11.38 21.62 -39.78
N ILE A 13 11.57 22.84 -39.28
CA ILE A 13 11.76 23.09 -37.84
C ILE A 13 10.51 22.67 -37.05
N GLY A 14 9.32 22.99 -37.55
CA GLY A 14 8.06 22.59 -36.92
C GLY A 14 7.90 21.07 -36.81
N ILE A 15 8.27 20.33 -37.86
CA ILE A 15 8.21 18.86 -37.86
C ILE A 15 9.21 18.26 -36.86
N VAL A 16 10.44 18.77 -36.81
CA VAL A 16 11.47 18.27 -35.87
C VAL A 16 11.05 18.52 -34.42
N ALA A 17 10.51 19.70 -34.11
CA ALA A 17 10.03 20.03 -32.77
C ALA A 17 8.88 19.10 -32.34
N LEU A 18 7.94 18.81 -33.26
CA LEU A 18 6.84 17.87 -33.02
C LEU A 18 7.37 16.47 -32.68
N LEU A 19 8.31 15.95 -33.47
CA LEU A 19 8.88 14.62 -33.27
C LEU A 19 9.61 14.49 -31.93
N LEU A 20 10.38 15.50 -31.54
CA LEU A 20 11.04 15.52 -30.23
C LEU A 20 10.03 15.54 -29.07
N GLY A 21 8.93 16.29 -29.22
CA GLY A 21 7.84 16.30 -28.24
C GLY A 21 7.17 14.94 -28.07
N VAL A 22 6.92 14.22 -29.17
CA VAL A 22 6.34 12.87 -29.14
C VAL A 22 7.27 11.88 -28.45
N VAL A 23 8.57 11.89 -28.76
CA VAL A 23 9.55 11.00 -28.12
C VAL A 23 9.65 11.28 -26.62
N ALA A 24 9.69 12.55 -26.21
CA ALA A 24 9.70 12.92 -24.80
C ALA A 24 8.42 12.48 -24.07
N PHE A 25 7.26 12.61 -24.71
CA PHE A 25 5.97 12.18 -24.15
C PHE A 25 5.90 10.66 -23.97
N ILE A 26 6.35 9.89 -24.97
CA ILE A 26 6.40 8.42 -24.87
C ILE A 26 7.39 8.00 -23.78
N GLY A 27 8.58 8.62 -23.74
CA GLY A 27 9.58 8.37 -22.70
C GLY A 27 9.01 8.64 -21.30
N TYR A 28 8.32 9.77 -21.11
CA TYR A 28 7.65 10.06 -19.84
C TYR A 28 6.61 9.01 -19.48
N ASN A 29 5.74 8.58 -20.40
CA ASN A 29 4.71 7.59 -20.07
C ASN A 29 5.25 6.18 -19.80
N LEU A 30 6.40 5.80 -20.37
CA LEU A 30 7.03 4.50 -20.14
C LEU A 30 7.92 4.47 -18.88
N TYR A 31 8.59 5.58 -18.56
CA TYR A 31 9.57 5.64 -17.47
C TYR A 31 9.07 6.40 -16.24
N ALA A 32 8.00 7.19 -16.34
CA ALA A 32 7.38 7.72 -15.15
C ALA A 32 6.86 6.53 -14.33
N PRO A 33 7.31 6.36 -13.08
CA PRO A 33 6.74 5.35 -12.22
C PRO A 33 5.25 5.65 -12.15
N LYS A 34 4.43 4.69 -12.60
CA LYS A 34 3.01 4.72 -12.28
C LYS A 34 2.97 4.63 -10.76
N THR A 35 2.85 5.76 -10.08
CA THR A 35 2.47 5.81 -8.68
C THR A 35 1.06 5.25 -8.66
N GLY A 36 0.96 3.93 -8.58
CA GLY A 36 -0.28 3.23 -8.40
C GLY A 36 -0.83 3.71 -7.08
N TYR A 37 -1.69 4.72 -7.13
CA TYR A 37 -2.61 4.98 -6.06
C TYR A 37 -3.55 3.79 -6.06
N VAL A 38 -3.13 2.73 -5.36
CA VAL A 38 -4.03 1.65 -4.98
C VAL A 38 -5.06 2.31 -4.09
N GLY A 39 -6.24 2.57 -4.66
CA GLY A 39 -7.40 2.92 -3.86
C GLY A 39 -7.58 1.78 -2.86
N TYR A 40 -7.15 2.03 -1.62
CA TYR A 40 -7.25 1.06 -0.55
C TYR A 40 -8.74 0.84 -0.30
N THR A 41 -9.24 -0.31 -0.73
CA THR A 41 -10.55 -0.80 -0.30
C THR A 41 -10.26 -1.63 0.94
N PRO A 42 -10.73 -1.22 2.14
CA PRO A 42 -10.51 -1.99 3.34
C PRO A 42 -11.02 -3.42 3.13
N PRO A 43 -10.28 -4.43 3.59
CA PRO A 43 -10.77 -5.80 3.64
C PRO A 43 -12.13 -5.84 4.34
N GLN A 44 -13.10 -6.55 3.76
CA GLN A 44 -14.40 -6.80 4.40
C GLN A 44 -14.27 -7.66 5.67
N ASP A 45 -13.09 -8.25 5.90
CA ASP A 45 -12.78 -9.07 7.06
C ASP A 45 -12.08 -8.23 8.15
N LEU A 46 -12.77 -8.05 9.27
CA LEU A 46 -12.34 -7.32 10.45
C LEU A 46 -11.01 -7.82 11.06
N ASN A 47 -10.62 -9.04 10.72
CA ASN A 47 -9.42 -9.68 11.26
C ASN A 47 -8.22 -9.56 10.32
N VAL A 48 -8.40 -9.03 9.10
CA VAL A 48 -7.37 -8.98 8.06
C VAL A 48 -6.86 -7.57 7.82
N PHE A 49 -5.55 -7.38 7.97
CA PHE A 49 -4.84 -6.13 7.71
C PHE A 49 -3.90 -6.32 6.54
N THR A 50 -3.85 -5.35 5.63
CA THR A 50 -2.94 -5.37 4.48
C THR A 50 -1.97 -4.20 4.58
N GLY A 51 -0.70 -4.46 4.29
CA GLY A 51 0.35 -3.47 4.52
C GLY A 51 1.72 -3.98 4.09
N LYS A 52 2.76 -3.34 4.63
CA LYS A 52 4.15 -3.59 4.27
C LYS A 52 5.05 -3.71 5.49
N ILE A 53 5.93 -4.69 5.49
CA ILE A 53 6.99 -4.84 6.49
C ILE A 53 8.06 -3.76 6.26
N THR A 54 8.43 -3.03 7.31
CA THR A 54 9.26 -1.81 7.19
C THR A 54 10.65 -1.91 7.80
N ASN A 55 10.92 -2.88 8.68
CA ASN A 55 12.16 -2.93 9.46
C ASN A 55 13.04 -4.17 9.23
N ALA A 56 12.54 -5.19 8.52
CA ALA A 56 13.24 -6.45 8.32
C ALA A 56 13.03 -6.99 6.90
N LYS A 57 14.06 -7.62 6.34
CA LYS A 57 13.92 -8.44 5.14
C LYS A 57 13.42 -9.81 5.55
N VAL A 58 12.17 -10.10 5.23
CA VAL A 58 11.49 -11.33 5.57
C VAL A 58 11.21 -12.10 4.29
N ALA A 59 11.49 -13.40 4.27
CA ALA A 59 11.22 -14.22 3.10
C ALA A 59 9.70 -14.36 2.87
N PRO A 60 9.24 -14.46 1.61
CA PRO A 60 7.84 -14.78 1.32
C PRO A 60 7.43 -16.07 2.02
N GLY A 61 6.24 -16.07 2.62
CA GLY A 61 5.75 -17.20 3.40
C GLY A 61 4.95 -16.81 4.62
N ARG A 62 4.57 -17.82 5.39
CA ARG A 62 3.72 -17.68 6.56
C ARG A 62 4.54 -17.70 7.85
N ILE A 63 4.35 -16.68 8.68
CA ILE A 63 5.02 -16.50 9.96
C ILE A 63 3.97 -16.30 11.04
N GLU A 64 4.20 -16.88 12.20
CA GLU A 64 3.34 -16.68 13.36
C GLU A 64 4.00 -15.75 14.36
N GLY A 65 3.18 -14.91 14.98
CA GLY A 65 3.63 -13.97 15.98
C GLY A 65 2.51 -13.48 16.88
N THR A 66 2.85 -12.49 17.69
CA THR A 66 1.93 -11.83 18.61
C THR A 66 2.06 -10.33 18.42
N SER A 67 0.95 -9.61 18.36
CA SER A 67 0.98 -8.14 18.32
C SER A 67 1.70 -7.59 19.54
N ALA A 68 2.56 -6.60 19.33
CA ALA A 68 3.39 -5.98 20.36
C ALA A 68 3.06 -4.51 20.57
N TYR A 69 2.64 -3.78 19.52
CA TYR A 69 2.19 -2.41 19.62
C TYR A 69 1.40 -1.99 18.39
N ASP A 70 0.69 -0.87 18.54
CA ASP A 70 0.20 -0.03 17.45
C ASP A 70 0.56 1.43 17.74
N ARG A 71 1.07 2.15 16.74
CA ARG A 71 1.56 3.54 16.89
C ARG A 71 1.31 4.33 15.63
N ASN A 72 1.39 5.65 15.76
CA ASN A 72 1.32 6.59 14.63
C ASN A 72 0.06 6.43 13.77
N CYS A 73 -1.04 5.97 14.36
CA CYS A 73 -2.34 5.86 13.73
C CYS A 73 -2.91 7.24 13.40
N ILE A 74 -2.74 7.69 12.16
CA ILE A 74 -3.14 9.02 11.69
C ILE A 74 -4.13 8.88 10.53
N GLY A 75 -5.24 9.62 10.59
CA GLY A 75 -6.24 9.70 9.52
C GLY A 75 -7.67 9.74 10.05
N ASP A 76 -8.54 10.53 9.41
CA ASP A 76 -9.91 10.79 9.88
C ASP A 76 -10.88 9.63 9.56
N SER A 77 -10.68 8.94 8.43
CA SER A 77 -11.53 7.82 7.99
C SER A 77 -10.72 6.53 7.79
N VAL A 78 -9.73 6.59 6.89
CA VAL A 78 -8.71 5.56 6.73
C VAL A 78 -7.50 6.02 7.53
N THR A 79 -7.10 5.19 8.47
CA THR A 79 -6.00 5.42 9.39
C THR A 79 -4.77 4.66 8.90
N GLU A 80 -3.65 5.35 8.79
CA GLU A 80 -2.34 4.76 8.52
C GLU A 80 -1.67 4.49 9.86
N CYS A 81 -1.23 3.26 10.11
CA CYS A 81 -0.72 2.82 11.41
C CYS A 81 0.58 2.02 11.26
N ASP A 82 1.45 2.13 12.26
CA ASP A 82 2.64 1.29 12.41
C ASP A 82 2.41 0.25 13.51
N GLY A 83 2.21 -1.00 13.09
CA GLY A 83 2.06 -2.15 13.97
C GLY A 83 3.37 -2.89 14.21
N GLY A 84 3.58 -3.39 15.42
CA GLY A 84 4.67 -4.30 15.74
C GLY A 84 4.16 -5.72 15.97
N ILE A 85 4.80 -6.72 15.37
CA ILE A 85 4.50 -8.13 15.56
C ILE A 85 5.76 -8.85 16.02
N LEU A 86 5.71 -9.43 17.22
CA LEU A 86 6.81 -10.22 17.76
C LEU A 86 6.71 -11.65 17.21
N THR A 87 7.68 -12.03 16.38
CA THR A 87 7.80 -13.34 15.75
C THR A 87 8.97 -14.13 16.36
N LYS A 88 8.91 -15.47 16.29
CA LYS A 88 10.01 -16.32 16.79
C LYS A 88 11.25 -16.28 15.89
N GLU A 89 11.03 -16.19 14.57
CA GLU A 89 12.10 -16.32 13.58
C GLU A 89 12.82 -14.99 13.29
N TYR A 90 12.07 -13.89 13.23
CA TYR A 90 12.60 -12.57 12.83
C TYR A 90 12.62 -11.56 13.98
N GLY A 91 12.20 -11.95 15.19
CA GLY A 91 12.02 -11.03 16.29
C GLY A 91 10.88 -10.04 16.04
N LEU A 92 11.07 -8.78 16.40
CA LEU A 92 10.08 -7.73 16.18
C LEU A 92 10.05 -7.31 14.70
N VAL A 93 8.94 -7.57 14.03
CA VAL A 93 8.65 -7.14 12.66
C VAL A 93 7.68 -5.97 12.72
N ASN A 94 8.06 -4.84 12.11
CA ASN A 94 7.23 -3.66 11.98
C ASN A 94 6.46 -3.75 10.67
N PHE A 95 5.17 -3.43 10.74
CA PHE A 95 4.21 -3.57 9.66
C PHE A 95 3.43 -2.26 9.56
N HIS A 96 3.64 -1.55 8.46
CA HIS A 96 2.90 -0.33 8.15
C HIS A 96 1.63 -0.71 7.39
N TYR A 97 0.47 -0.32 7.89
CA TYR A 97 -0.81 -0.79 7.37
C TYR A 97 -1.88 0.29 7.42
N PHE A 98 -2.92 0.08 6.62
CA PHE A 98 -4.05 0.99 6.51
C PHE A 98 -5.29 0.26 7.01
N HIS A 99 -6.21 0.95 7.69
CA HIS A 99 -7.51 0.39 8.03
C HIS A 99 -8.52 1.50 8.30
N GLU A 100 -9.82 1.19 8.21
CA GLU A 100 -10.85 2.10 8.68
C GLU A 100 -11.14 1.82 10.15
N MET A 101 -10.76 2.72 11.05
CA MET A 101 -10.99 2.56 12.50
C MET A 101 -12.47 2.32 12.86
N ALA A 102 -13.40 2.87 12.07
CA ALA A 102 -14.84 2.72 12.29
C ALA A 102 -15.33 1.29 12.03
N VAL A 103 -14.65 0.55 11.17
CA VAL A 103 -15.01 -0.81 10.77
C VAL A 103 -14.12 -1.81 11.50
N GLN A 104 -12.81 -1.60 11.45
CA GLN A 104 -11.79 -2.52 11.91
C GLN A 104 -10.92 -1.85 12.99
N PRO A 105 -10.83 -2.39 14.22
CA PRO A 105 -9.94 -1.83 15.25
C PRO A 105 -8.46 -2.13 14.97
N CYS A 106 -7.55 -1.28 15.45
CA CYS A 106 -6.09 -1.39 15.30
C CYS A 106 -5.51 -2.73 15.79
N ILE A 107 -4.45 -3.25 15.16
CA ILE A 107 -3.97 -4.63 15.34
C ILE A 107 -3.69 -5.01 16.79
N HIS A 108 -3.29 -4.05 17.63
CA HIS A 108 -2.91 -4.26 19.03
C HIS A 108 -3.89 -3.60 20.02
N MET A 109 -5.18 -3.50 19.68
CA MET A 109 -6.14 -2.82 20.54
C MET A 109 -6.36 -3.57 21.88
N PHE A 110 -6.27 -4.90 21.88
CA PHE A 110 -6.62 -5.72 23.05
C PHE A 110 -5.40 -6.35 23.75
N GLY A 111 -4.19 -5.91 23.41
CA GLY A 111 -2.94 -6.45 23.94
C GLY A 111 -2.40 -7.58 23.08
N SER A 112 -1.71 -8.55 23.70
CA SER A 112 -0.92 -9.59 23.03
C SER A 112 -1.75 -10.62 22.23
N GLU A 113 -2.34 -10.19 21.11
CA GLU A 113 -3.16 -10.97 20.20
C GLU A 113 -2.30 -11.84 19.27
N LYS A 114 -2.72 -13.09 19.05
CA LYS A 114 -2.04 -14.01 18.14
C LYS A 114 -2.33 -13.66 16.68
N MET A 115 -1.27 -13.54 15.91
CA MET A 115 -1.27 -13.08 14.52
C MET A 115 -0.61 -14.10 13.58
N ILE A 116 -1.17 -14.21 12.38
CA ILE A 116 -0.53 -14.85 11.24
C ILE A 116 -0.11 -13.75 10.27
N VAL A 117 1.18 -13.67 9.97
CA VAL A 117 1.74 -12.79 8.95
C VAL A 117 2.01 -13.61 7.70
N GLU A 118 1.33 -13.31 6.61
CA GLU A 118 1.57 -13.88 5.29
C GLU A 118 2.33 -12.85 4.45
N VAL A 119 3.63 -13.08 4.27
CA VAL A 119 4.51 -12.26 3.44
C VAL A 119 4.34 -12.69 1.99
N LEU A 120 3.87 -11.77 1.16
CA LEU A 120 3.42 -12.03 -0.20
C LEU A 120 4.59 -12.01 -1.20
N ASP A 121 5.58 -11.15 -0.97
CA ASP A 121 6.72 -10.98 -1.87
C ASP A 121 7.99 -10.49 -1.15
N SER A 122 9.09 -10.44 -1.89
CA SER A 122 10.40 -10.01 -1.40
C SER A 122 10.49 -8.52 -1.07
N ASP A 123 9.50 -7.72 -1.49
CA ASP A 123 9.43 -6.30 -1.17
C ASP A 123 8.82 -6.06 0.22
N GLY A 124 8.33 -7.11 0.87
CA GLY A 124 7.77 -7.09 2.22
C GLY A 124 6.28 -6.77 2.25
N ASN A 125 5.58 -6.81 1.12
CA ASN A 125 4.12 -6.70 1.13
C ASN A 125 3.56 -7.90 1.90
N ALA A 126 2.64 -7.64 2.84
CA ALA A 126 2.16 -8.67 3.75
C ALA A 126 0.69 -8.47 4.11
N LYS A 127 0.06 -9.60 4.43
CA LYS A 127 -1.26 -9.69 5.03
C LYS A 127 -1.11 -10.18 6.47
N VAL A 128 -1.67 -9.47 7.42
CA VAL A 128 -1.70 -9.86 8.83
C VAL A 128 -3.11 -10.26 9.19
N THR A 129 -3.28 -11.43 9.78
CA THR A 129 -4.59 -11.97 10.17
C THR A 129 -4.60 -12.25 11.66
N ARG A 130 -5.56 -11.67 12.39
CA ARG A 130 -5.86 -12.08 13.77
C ARG A 130 -6.42 -13.49 13.77
N THR A 131 -5.89 -14.32 14.65
CA THR A 131 -6.43 -15.67 14.85
C THR A 131 -7.65 -15.70 15.77
N GLN A 132 -7.90 -14.63 16.53
CA GLN A 132 -9.12 -14.47 17.30
C GLN A 132 -10.17 -13.79 16.42
N ASP A 133 -11.35 -14.39 16.35
CA ASP A 133 -12.45 -13.85 15.58
C ASP A 133 -13.23 -12.82 16.42
N PHE A 134 -13.07 -11.54 16.08
CA PHE A 134 -13.84 -10.45 16.71
C PHE A 134 -15.23 -10.27 16.10
N GLY A 135 -15.56 -10.97 15.00
CA GLY A 135 -16.88 -10.92 14.36
C GLY A 135 -18.02 -11.44 15.25
N SER A 136 -17.70 -12.25 16.27
CA SER A 136 -18.71 -12.82 17.18
C SER A 136 -19.04 -11.94 18.40
N MET A 137 -18.36 -10.82 18.63
CA MET A 137 -18.63 -9.95 19.78
C MET A 137 -19.74 -8.91 19.53
N ALA A 138 -20.17 -8.73 18.28
CA ALA A 138 -21.28 -7.83 17.92
C ALA A 138 -22.69 -8.44 18.14
N GLY A 139 -22.79 -9.65 18.72
CA GLY A 139 -24.03 -10.44 18.77
C GLY A 139 -24.62 -10.73 20.16
N HIS A 140 -24.15 -10.12 21.24
CA HIS A 140 -24.75 -10.32 22.57
C HIS A 140 -25.37 -9.04 23.14
N HIS A 141 -26.46 -8.62 22.49
CA HIS A 141 -27.60 -8.01 23.16
C HIS A 141 -28.82 -8.90 22.91
N GLY A 142 -29.15 -9.72 23.90
CA GLY A 142 -30.33 -10.58 23.94
C GLY A 142 -30.49 -11.17 25.32
#